data_AF-A0A8H8C7W5-F1
#
_entry.id   AF-A0A8H8C7W5-F1
#
_cell.length_a   1.000
_cell.length_b   1.000
_cell.length_c   1.000
_cell.angle_alpha   90.00
_cell.angle_beta   90.00
_cell.angle_gamma   90.00
#
_symmetry.space_group_name_H-M   'P 1'
#
loop_
_entity.id
_entity.type
_entity.pdbx_description
1 polymer ?
#
loop_
_entity_poly.entity_id
_entity_poly.type
_entity_poly.pdbx_seq_one_letter_code
_entity_poly.pdbx_strand_id
1 'polypeptide(L)'
;MGLGHSISNTAITLITGLASSISLGGPPVIMYGFMMMAIVATFVAISLGELASAMPHSGGQYFWVATLAPPKYRRFLSYITGILGWAGSVCTSAPCCLAVPLMVFSMIALRNSDFNMHPWMVFLFYQVINLVAFFFNLFE
;
A
#
# COMPACT_ATOMS: atom_id res chain seq x y z
N MET A 1 -5.72 -11.50 4.55
CA MET A 1 -5.83 -10.32 3.66
C MET A 1 -4.50 -9.58 3.46
N GLY A 2 -3.62 -9.43 4.47
CA GLY A 2 -2.35 -8.69 4.30
C GLY A 2 -1.28 -9.32 3.38
N LEU A 3 -1.19 -10.65 3.29
CA LEU A 3 -0.19 -11.32 2.44
C LEU A 3 -0.50 -11.23 0.94
N GLY A 4 -1.78 -11.15 0.55
CA GLY A 4 -2.19 -11.04 -0.86
C GLY A 4 -1.88 -9.67 -1.47
N HIS A 5 -2.05 -8.59 -0.71
CA HIS A 5 -1.77 -7.24 -1.19
C HIS A 5 -0.27 -6.94 -1.35
N SER A 6 0.60 -7.53 -0.51
CA SER A 6 2.05 -7.33 -0.65
C SER A 6 2.61 -7.99 -1.91
N ILE A 7 2.14 -9.18 -2.28
CA ILE A 7 2.72 -9.93 -3.40
C ILE A 7 2.25 -9.37 -4.75
N SER A 8 0.98 -9.00 -4.88
CA SER A 8 0.45 -8.43 -6.13
C SER A 8 0.93 -7.00 -6.41
N ASN A 9 1.31 -6.23 -5.38
CA ASN A 9 1.64 -4.82 -5.56
C ASN A 9 3.15 -4.54 -5.71
N THR A 10 4.03 -5.53 -5.44
CA THR A 10 5.48 -5.30 -5.50
C THR A 10 5.96 -5.09 -6.94
N ALA A 11 5.49 -5.90 -7.90
CA ALA A 11 5.98 -5.83 -9.29
C ALA A 11 5.60 -4.50 -9.97
N ILE A 12 4.35 -4.07 -9.82
CA ILE A 12 3.85 -2.80 -10.39
C ILE A 12 4.54 -1.62 -9.70
N THR A 13 4.65 -1.65 -8.36
CA THR A 13 5.36 -0.62 -7.60
C THR A 13 6.85 -0.57 -7.91
N LEU A 14 7.51 -1.70 -8.16
CA LEU A 14 8.89 -1.74 -8.61
C LEU A 14 9.03 -1.08 -9.98
N ILE A 15 8.21 -1.45 -10.96
CA ILE A 15 8.32 -0.90 -12.32
C ILE A 15 8.07 0.62 -12.32
N THR A 16 7.01 1.09 -11.66
CA THR A 16 6.72 2.53 -11.55
C THR A 16 7.74 3.25 -10.67
N GLY A 17 8.18 2.63 -9.58
CA GLY A 17 9.17 3.17 -8.66
C GLY A 17 10.56 3.29 -9.26
N LEU A 18 10.98 2.33 -10.10
CA LEU A 18 12.26 2.36 -10.82
C LEU A 18 12.36 3.60 -11.71
N ALA A 19 11.29 3.94 -12.44
CA ALA A 19 11.26 5.13 -13.29
C ALA A 19 11.51 6.42 -12.48
N SER A 20 10.88 6.55 -11.32
CA SER A 20 11.08 7.69 -10.41
C SER A 20 12.46 7.69 -9.75
N SER A 21 12.95 6.51 -9.37
CA SER A 21 14.18 6.32 -8.60
C SER A 21 15.45 6.59 -9.41
N ILE A 22 15.41 6.34 -10.72
CA ILE A 22 16.50 6.70 -11.64
C ILE A 22 16.77 8.21 -11.58
N SER A 23 15.72 9.04 -11.49
CA SER A 23 15.86 10.50 -11.40
C SER A 23 16.34 11.00 -10.02
N LEU A 24 16.13 10.23 -8.94
CA LEU A 24 16.37 10.66 -7.56
C LEU A 24 17.72 10.22 -6.99
N GLY A 25 18.33 9.16 -7.50
CA GLY A 25 19.59 8.64 -6.96
C GLY A 25 20.17 7.40 -7.65
N GLY A 26 19.55 6.96 -8.75
CA GLY A 26 20.03 5.87 -9.58
C GLY A 26 19.81 4.46 -8.99
N PRO A 27 20.31 3.43 -9.69
CA PRO A 27 20.17 2.01 -9.31
C PRO A 27 20.62 1.62 -7.88
N PRO A 28 21.72 2.16 -7.30
CA PRO A 28 22.20 1.68 -6.00
C PRO A 28 21.22 2.02 -4.86
N VAL A 29 20.52 3.16 -4.93
CA VAL A 29 19.56 3.57 -3.90
C VAL A 29 18.41 2.57 -3.78
N ILE A 30 17.96 2.02 -4.90
CA ILE A 30 16.88 1.02 -4.93
C ILE A 30 17.34 -0.29 -4.28
N MET A 31 18.54 -0.77 -4.61
CA MET A 31 19.06 -2.04 -4.10
C MET A 31 19.30 -2.00 -2.58
N TYR A 32 20.02 -0.98 -2.10
CA TYR A 32 20.28 -0.83 -0.67
C TYR A 32 19.01 -0.46 0.11
N GLY A 33 18.12 0.35 -0.49
CA GLY A 33 16.83 0.70 0.11
C GLY A 33 15.93 -0.51 0.29
N PHE A 34 15.82 -1.37 -0.73
CA PHE A 34 15.05 -2.60 -0.66
C PHE A 34 15.56 -3.56 0.43
N MET A 35 16.88 -3.76 0.50
CA MET A 35 17.50 -4.64 1.48
C MET A 35 17.30 -4.14 2.92
N MET A 36 17.44 -2.83 3.16
CA MET A 36 17.16 -2.23 4.46
C MET A 36 15.68 -2.42 4.85
N MET A 37 14.75 -2.17 3.92
CA MET A 37 13.31 -2.32 4.17
C MET A 37 12.91 -3.77 4.46
N ALA A 38 13.51 -4.74 3.78
CA ALA A 38 13.28 -6.17 4.02
C ALA A 38 13.69 -6.59 5.44
N ILE A 39 14.84 -6.10 5.92
CA ILE A 39 15.33 -6.37 7.28
C ILE A 39 14.34 -5.81 8.32
N VAL A 40 13.99 -4.53 8.20
CA VAL A 40 13.05 -3.87 9.13
C VAL A 40 11.68 -4.57 9.11
N ALA A 41 11.17 -4.91 7.93
CA ALA A 41 9.89 -5.62 7.79
C ALA A 41 9.92 -7.00 8.47
N THR A 42 11.05 -7.71 8.42
CA THR A 42 11.21 -9.02 9.07
C THR A 42 11.15 -8.89 10.60
N PHE A 43 11.83 -7.89 11.18
CA PHE A 43 11.74 -7.63 12.62
C PHE A 43 10.32 -7.28 13.06
N VAL A 44 9.61 -6.46 12.29
CA VAL A 44 8.20 -6.13 12.54
C VAL A 44 7.33 -7.38 12.45
N ALA A 45 7.54 -8.24 11.44
CA ALA A 45 6.80 -9.48 11.28
C ALA A 45 7.03 -10.47 12.44
N ILE A 46 8.26 -10.59 12.93
CA ILE A 46 8.58 -11.42 14.10
C ILE A 46 7.85 -10.87 15.35
N SER A 47 7.94 -9.57 15.62
CA SER A 47 7.25 -8.95 16.77
C SER A 47 5.73 -9.13 16.69
N LEU A 48 5.15 -9.02 15.50
CA LEU A 48 3.72 -9.24 15.28
C LEU A 48 3.34 -10.71 15.43
N GLY A 49 4.22 -11.63 15.02
CA GLY A 49 4.06 -13.07 15.18
C GLY A 49 4.02 -13.50 16.64
N GLU A 50 4.89 -12.94 17.48
CA GLU A 50 4.88 -13.16 18.93
C GLU A 50 3.55 -12.72 19.56
N LEU A 51 3.06 -11.53 19.19
CA LEU A 51 1.76 -11.02 19.65
C LEU A 51 0.58 -11.89 19.19
N ALA A 52 0.63 -12.36 17.93
CA ALA A 52 -0.39 -13.23 17.37
C ALA A 52 -0.42 -14.62 18.03
N SER A 53 0.75 -15.15 18.40
CA SER A 53 0.89 -16.42 19.12
C SER A 53 0.39 -16.31 20.56
N ALA A 54 0.75 -15.24 21.26
CA ALA A 54 0.34 -15.02 22.65
C ALA A 54 -1.17 -14.71 22.79
N MET A 55 -1.78 -14.03 21.82
CA MET A 55 -3.19 -13.61 21.87
C MET A 55 -3.89 -13.86 20.52
N PRO A 56 -4.27 -15.11 20.22
CA PRO A 56 -4.97 -15.44 18.99
C PRO A 56 -6.44 -15.00 19.10
N HIS A 57 -6.71 -13.74 18.76
CA HIS A 57 -8.06 -13.18 18.70
C HIS A 57 -8.32 -12.58 17.32
N SER A 58 -9.55 -12.71 16.83
CA SER A 58 -10.02 -12.12 15.55
C SER A 58 -9.98 -10.58 15.54
N GLY A 59 -9.66 -9.95 16.67
CA GLY A 59 -9.63 -8.51 16.85
C GLY A 59 -8.32 -7.85 16.40
N GLY A 60 -7.36 -8.62 15.89
CA GLY A 60 -6.12 -8.11 15.30
C GLY A 60 -5.38 -7.07 16.14
N GLN A 61 -4.76 -6.09 15.47
CA GLN A 61 -3.88 -5.10 16.09
C GLN A 61 -4.60 -4.19 17.11
N TYR A 62 -5.86 -3.82 16.86
CA TYR A 62 -6.62 -2.97 17.78
C TYR A 62 -6.93 -3.70 19.10
N PHE A 63 -7.20 -5.02 19.04
CA PHE A 63 -7.40 -5.84 20.23
C PHE A 63 -6.11 -6.04 21.03
N TRP A 64 -4.97 -6.25 20.37
CA TRP A 64 -3.68 -6.35 21.06
C TRP A 64 -3.33 -5.04 21.79
N VAL A 65 -3.56 -3.89 21.15
CA VAL A 65 -3.36 -2.58 21.78
C VAL A 65 -4.34 -2.36 22.94
N ALA A 66 -5.59 -2.77 22.79
CA ALA A 66 -6.52 -2.73 23.90
C ALA A 66 -6.00 -3.57 25.08
N THR A 67 -5.53 -4.79 24.83
CA THR A 67 -5.10 -5.72 25.88
C THR A 67 -3.87 -5.22 26.64
N LEU A 68 -2.86 -4.71 25.95
CA LEU A 68 -1.62 -4.20 26.55
C LEU A 68 -1.75 -2.80 27.18
N ALA A 69 -2.71 -1.99 26.75
CA ALA A 69 -2.85 -0.62 27.23
C ALA A 69 -3.42 -0.55 28.67
N PRO A 70 -2.95 0.40 29.49
CA PRO A 70 -3.51 0.65 30.83
C PRO A 70 -5.01 1.00 30.76
N PRO A 71 -5.81 0.61 31.78
CA PRO A 71 -7.28 0.64 31.72
C PRO A 71 -7.86 2.04 31.46
N LYS A 72 -7.14 3.09 31.84
CA LYS A 72 -7.53 4.49 31.62
C LYS A 72 -7.49 4.92 30.15
N TYR A 73 -6.58 4.34 29.34
CA TYR A 73 -6.34 4.76 27.95
C TYR A 73 -6.67 3.69 26.90
N ARG A 74 -7.05 2.48 27.33
CA ARG A 74 -7.36 1.31 26.48
C ARG A 74 -8.25 1.64 25.28
N ARG A 75 -9.37 2.36 25.48
CA ARG A 75 -10.31 2.68 24.39
C ARG A 75 -9.75 3.68 23.39
N PHE A 76 -9.04 4.69 23.88
CA PHE A 76 -8.46 5.75 23.05
C PHE A 76 -7.32 5.22 22.17
N LEU A 77 -6.38 4.48 22.77
CA LEU A 77 -5.26 3.90 22.04
C LEU A 77 -5.72 2.86 21.02
N SER A 78 -6.69 2.01 21.38
CA SER A 78 -7.28 1.05 20.44
C SER A 78 -7.95 1.73 19.25
N TYR A 79 -8.65 2.85 19.46
CA TYR A 79 -9.28 3.61 18.38
C TYR A 79 -8.24 4.26 17.45
N ILE A 80 -7.16 4.82 18.02
CA ILE A 80 -6.05 5.38 17.24
C ILE A 80 -5.38 4.30 16.39
N THR A 81 -5.10 3.13 16.94
CA THR A 81 -4.52 2.03 16.16
C THR A 81 -5.46 1.58 15.05
N GLY A 82 -6.77 1.52 15.32
CA GLY A 82 -7.78 1.19 14.31
C GLY A 82 -7.82 2.22 13.18
N ILE A 83 -7.89 3.52 13.49
CA ILE A 83 -7.98 4.56 12.47
C ILE A 83 -6.69 4.70 11.66
N LEU A 84 -5.52 4.51 12.28
CA LEU A 84 -4.23 4.50 11.58
C LEU A 84 -4.10 3.28 10.67
N GLY A 85 -4.56 2.11 11.10
CA GLY A 85 -4.60 0.91 10.26
C GLY A 85 -5.51 1.10 9.04
N TRP A 86 -6.71 1.65 9.26
CA TRP A 86 -7.64 1.98 8.18
C TRP A 86 -7.07 3.03 7.23
N ALA A 87 -6.55 4.15 7.76
CA ALA A 87 -5.92 5.19 6.95
C ALA A 87 -4.72 4.65 6.15
N GLY A 88 -3.90 3.79 6.75
CA GLY A 88 -2.80 3.12 6.06
C GLY A 88 -3.28 2.25 4.89
N SER A 89 -4.38 1.52 5.07
CA SER A 89 -4.98 0.72 3.99
C SER A 89 -5.49 1.59 2.83
N VAL A 90 -6.15 2.71 3.13
CA VAL A 90 -6.64 3.67 2.14
C VAL A 90 -5.47 4.32 1.39
N CYS A 91 -4.46 4.81 2.11
CA CYS A 91 -3.26 5.41 1.53
C CYS A 91 -2.49 4.44 0.64
N THR A 92 -2.50 3.13 0.96
CA THR A 92 -1.84 2.11 0.13
C THR A 92 -2.65 1.80 -1.13
N SER A 93 -3.98 1.86 -1.07
CA SER A 93 -4.87 1.58 -2.21
C SER A 93 -4.84 2.67 -3.30
N ALA A 94 -4.66 3.94 -2.91
CA ALA A 94 -4.61 5.07 -3.83
C ALA A 94 -3.53 4.96 -4.92
N PRO A 95 -2.23 4.70 -4.59
CA PRO A 95 -1.19 4.53 -5.61
C PRO A 95 -1.38 3.29 -6.49
N CYS A 96 -1.99 2.21 -6.00
CA CYS A 96 -2.32 1.05 -6.82
C CYS A 96 -3.25 1.43 -7.98
N CYS A 97 -4.29 2.19 -7.66
CA CYS A 97 -5.27 2.64 -8.64
C CYS A 97 -4.68 3.71 -9.59
N LEU A 98 -3.65 4.45 -9.16
CA LEU A 98 -2.90 5.38 -10.02
C LEU A 98 -1.88 4.70 -10.93
N ALA A 99 -1.31 3.55 -10.53
CA ALA A 99 -0.30 2.87 -11.34
C ALA A 99 -0.86 2.31 -12.66
N VAL A 100 -2.10 1.80 -12.62
CA VAL A 100 -2.80 1.26 -13.80
C VAL A 100 -2.97 2.29 -14.94
N PRO A 101 -3.56 3.49 -14.71
CA PRO A 101 -3.69 4.48 -15.78
C PRO A 101 -2.34 4.99 -16.26
N LEU A 102 -1.36 5.14 -15.37
CA LEU A 102 0.01 5.51 -15.76
C LEU A 102 0.60 4.49 -16.75
N MET A 103 0.50 3.19 -16.47
CA MET A 103 0.97 2.15 -17.39
C MET A 103 0.23 2.19 -18.73
N VAL A 104 -1.09 2.37 -18.72
CA VAL A 104 -1.90 2.46 -19.95
C VAL A 104 -1.46 3.65 -20.81
N PHE A 105 -1.30 4.84 -20.22
CA PHE A 105 -0.86 6.01 -20.96
C PHE A 105 0.61 5.91 -21.40
N SER A 106 1.49 5.29 -20.60
CA SER A 106 2.86 5.00 -21.01
C SER A 106 2.90 4.09 -22.24
N MET A 107 2.03 3.07 -22.33
CA MET A 107 1.93 2.22 -23.53
C MET A 107 1.40 2.97 -24.75
N ILE A 108 0.43 3.86 -24.57
CA ILE A 108 -0.12 4.68 -25.67
C ILE A 108 0.94 5.66 -26.19
N ALA A 109 1.69 6.30 -25.30
CA ALA A 109 2.78 7.21 -25.66
C ALA A 109 3.90 6.51 -26.43
N LEU A 110 4.19 5.24 -26.12
CA LEU A 110 5.15 4.45 -26.90
C LEU A 110 4.66 4.13 -28.32
N ARG A 111 3.34 4.01 -28.52
CA ARG A 111 2.75 3.68 -29.83
C ARG A 111 2.55 4.91 -30.72
N ASN A 112 2.17 6.04 -30.14
CA ASN A 112 1.88 7.29 -30.85
C ASN A 112 2.76 8.42 -30.31
N SER A 113 3.78 8.82 -31.08
CA SER A 113 4.74 9.87 -30.68
C SER A 113 4.13 11.27 -30.53
N ASP A 114 2.97 11.54 -31.15
CA ASP A 114 2.27 12.82 -31.07
C ASP A 114 1.28 12.90 -29.88
N PHE A 115 1.14 11.83 -29.09
CA PHE A 115 0.19 11.79 -27.99
C PHE A 115 0.73 12.51 -26.75
N ASN A 116 0.20 13.71 -26.47
CA ASN A 116 0.50 14.46 -25.26
C ASN A 116 -0.36 14.00 -24.08
N MET A 117 0.28 13.42 -23.06
CA MET A 117 -0.37 12.97 -21.83
C MET A 117 -0.73 14.17 -20.94
N HIS A 118 -2.02 14.47 -20.82
CA HIS A 118 -2.49 15.52 -19.93
C HIS A 118 -2.88 14.98 -18.53
N PRO A 119 -2.60 15.72 -17.44
CA PRO A 119 -2.90 15.27 -16.06
C PRO A 119 -4.37 14.95 -15.81
N TRP A 120 -5.29 15.65 -16.48
CA TRP A 120 -6.73 15.43 -16.32
C TRP A 120 -7.19 14.07 -16.86
N MET A 121 -6.52 13.53 -17.89
CA MET A 121 -6.83 12.21 -18.44
C MET A 121 -6.50 11.11 -17.45
N VAL A 122 -5.35 11.26 -16.76
CA VAL A 122 -4.93 10.35 -15.69
C VAL A 122 -5.90 10.39 -14.53
N PHE A 123 -6.34 11.58 -14.13
CA PHE A 123 -7.32 11.74 -13.05
C PHE A 123 -8.66 11.07 -13.38
N LEU A 124 -9.19 11.25 -14.60
CA LEU A 124 -10.45 10.60 -14.99
C LEU A 124 -10.34 9.07 -14.97
N PHE A 125 -9.28 8.51 -15.56
CA PHE A 125 -9.09 7.05 -15.54
C PHE A 125 -8.89 6.51 -14.12
N TYR A 126 -8.16 7.24 -13.27
CA TYR A 126 -8.03 6.92 -11.85
C TYR A 126 -9.40 6.83 -11.15
N GLN A 127 -10.29 7.79 -11.38
CA GLN A 127 -11.64 7.77 -10.81
C GLN A 127 -12.48 6.61 -11.35
N VAL A 128 -12.39 6.30 -12.65
CA VAL A 128 -13.08 5.15 -13.24
C VAL A 128 -12.63 3.84 -12.60
N ILE A 129 -11.32 3.65 -12.41
CA ILE A 129 -10.76 2.44 -11.79
C ILE A 129 -11.19 2.33 -10.33
N ASN A 130 -11.19 3.43 -9.58
CA ASN A 130 -11.71 3.45 -8.21
C ASN A 130 -13.19 3.10 -8.14
N LEU A 131 -14.01 3.61 -9.06
CA LEU A 131 -15.44 3.30 -9.13
C LEU A 131 -15.66 1.82 -9.43
N VAL A 132 -14.92 1.26 -10.40
CA VAL A 132 -14.98 -0.17 -10.72
C VAL A 132 -14.58 -1.00 -9.50
N ALA A 133 -13.45 -0.68 -8.86
CA ALA A 133 -13.01 -1.36 -7.65
C ALA A 133 -14.05 -1.25 -6.52
N PHE A 134 -14.67 -0.09 -6.34
CA PHE A 134 -15.73 0.12 -5.37
C PHE A 134 -16.94 -0.78 -5.65
N PHE A 135 -17.41 -0.86 -6.90
CA PHE A 135 -18.51 -1.75 -7.25
C PHE A 135 -18.17 -3.22 -6.97
N PHE A 136 -16.99 -3.70 -7.38
CA PHE A 136 -16.57 -5.07 -7.08
C PHE A 136 -16.52 -5.36 -5.58
N ASN A 137 -15.98 -4.44 -4.77
CA ASN A 137 -15.93 -4.60 -3.31
C ASN A 137 -17.31 -4.49 -2.64
N LEU A 138 -18.32 -3.89 -3.29
CA LEU A 138 -19.67 -3.77 -2.75
C LEU A 138 -20.47 -5.08 -2.87
N PHE A 139 -20.13 -5.91 -3.85
CA PHE A 139 -20.81 -7.20 -4.10
C PHE A 139 -20.14 -8.39 -3.42
N GLU A 140 -19.03 -8.17 -2.73
CA GLU A 140 -18.31 -9.18 -1.94
C GLU A 140 -18.68 -9.11 -0.44
#